data_AF-A0AAW2U6H1-F1
#
_entry.id   AF-A0AAW2U6H1-F1
#
_cell.length_a   1.000
_cell.length_b   1.000
_cell.length_c   1.000
_cell.angle_alpha   90.00
_cell.angle_beta   90.00
_cell.angle_gamma   90.00
#
_symmetry.space_group_name_H-M   'P 1'
#
loop_
_entity.id
_entity.type
_entity.pdbx_description
1 polymer ?
#
loop_
_entity_poly.entity_id
_entity_poly.type
_entity_poly.pdbx_seq_one_letter_code
_entity_poly.pdbx_strand_id
1 'polypeptide(L)'
;MLLRFSKAEVEKQCDKQIKIVRSDRGGEYFGRYTEGGQAPGPFAKFLTEQGIIAQYTMPGFPDQNGVAERRNRILLDMVRSMMASSKLPKSLWIETLKSVHIK
;
A
#
# COMPACT_ATOMS: atom_id res chain seq x y z
N MET A 1 5.83 -0.69 -5.45
CA MET A 1 5.06 -0.88 -6.71
C MET A 1 3.61 -0.54 -6.43
N LEU A 2 3.03 0.25 -7.32
CA LEU A 2 1.90 1.16 -7.14
C LEU A 2 0.57 0.50 -6.73
N LEU A 3 0.10 0.81 -5.53
CA LEU A 3 -1.32 1.02 -5.27
C LEU A 3 -1.47 2.47 -4.82
N ARG A 4 -2.06 3.31 -5.66
CA ARG A 4 -2.64 4.57 -5.20
C ARG A 4 -3.81 4.17 -4.30
N PHE A 5 -3.57 4.15 -3.00
CA PHE A 5 -4.61 3.85 -2.02
C PHE A 5 -5.62 5.00 -2.00
N SER A 6 -6.89 4.69 -2.28
CA SER A 6 -8.00 5.62 -2.05
C SER A 6 -8.52 5.38 -0.64
N LYS A 7 -8.33 6.36 0.26
CA LYS A 7 -8.87 6.31 1.64
C LYS A 7 -10.37 5.97 1.62
N ALA A 8 -11.15 6.71 0.83
CA ALA A 8 -12.60 6.57 0.79
C ALA A 8 -13.07 5.18 0.33
N GLU A 9 -12.36 4.58 -0.62
CA GLU A 9 -12.70 3.24 -1.11
C GLU A 9 -12.45 2.17 -0.04
N VAL A 10 -11.29 2.25 0.63
CA VAL A 10 -10.92 1.31 1.70
C VAL A 10 -11.87 1.43 2.89
N GLU A 11 -12.17 2.65 3.33
CA GLU A 11 -13.09 2.88 4.44
C GLU A 11 -14.50 2.40 4.13
N LYS A 12 -14.97 2.58 2.88
CA LYS A 12 -16.27 2.09 2.42
C LYS A 12 -16.34 0.57 2.32
N GLN A 13 -15.28 -0.08 1.82
CA GLN A 13 -15.24 -1.54 1.72
C GLN A 13 -15.14 -2.23 3.08
N CYS A 14 -14.44 -1.62 4.03
CA CYS A 14 -14.22 -2.18 5.36
C CYS A 14 -15.26 -1.72 6.41
N ASP A 15 -16.10 -0.74 6.05
CA ASP A 15 -17.01 -0.02 6.94
C ASP A 15 -16.32 0.50 8.22
N LYS A 16 -15.09 1.00 8.07
CA LYS A 16 -14.20 1.38 9.16
C LYS A 16 -13.33 2.56 8.77
N GLN A 17 -13.17 3.52 9.67
CA GLN A 17 -12.23 4.62 9.49
C GLN A 17 -10.78 4.17 9.68
N ILE A 18 -9.89 4.64 8.82
CA ILE A 18 -8.45 4.42 8.94
C ILE A 18 -7.89 5.36 10.01
N LYS A 19 -7.30 4.79 11.07
CA LYS A 19 -6.67 5.55 12.15
C LYS A 19 -5.15 5.57 12.06
N ILE A 20 -4.57 4.46 11.61
CA ILE A 20 -3.12 4.23 11.58
C ILE A 20 -2.77 3.59 10.25
N VAL A 21 -1.72 4.10 9.61
CA VAL A 21 -1.08 3.48 8.44
C VAL A 21 0.33 3.06 8.82
N ARG A 22 0.64 1.77 8.62
CA ARG A 22 2.00 1.24 8.76
C ARG A 22 2.64 1.12 7.39
N SER A 23 3.84 1.64 7.26
CA SER A 23 4.65 1.55 6.04
C SER A 23 6.11 1.26 6.40
N ASP A 24 6.88 0.81 5.42
CA ASP A 24 8.33 0.81 5.55
C ASP A 24 8.88 2.26 5.42
N ARG A 25 10.20 2.42 5.59
CA ARG A 25 10.87 3.71 5.38
C ARG A 25 11.14 3.99 3.88
N GLY A 26 10.36 3.42 2.98
CA GLY A 26 10.45 3.69 1.55
C GLY A 26 10.28 5.19 1.29
N GLY A 27 11.11 5.75 0.41
CA GLY A 27 11.16 7.20 0.19
C GLY A 27 9.83 7.80 -0.28
N GLU A 28 8.99 7.00 -0.96
CA GLU A 28 7.65 7.39 -1.38
C GLU A 28 6.66 7.59 -0.22
N TYR A 29 6.85 6.90 0.90
CA TYR A 29 5.96 6.92 2.07
C TYR A 29 6.55 7.74 3.21
N PHE A 30 7.85 7.61 3.43
CA PHE A 30 8.60 8.25 4.50
C PHE A 30 9.08 9.65 4.13
N GLY A 31 9.32 9.91 2.84
CA GLY A 31 9.97 11.14 2.37
C GLY A 31 11.49 11.01 2.33
N ARG A 32 12.18 12.16 2.43
CA ARG A 32 13.64 12.25 2.24
C ARG A 32 14.31 12.80 3.48
N TYR A 33 15.52 12.34 3.80
CA TYR A 33 16.34 12.98 4.82
C TYR A 33 17.03 14.21 4.23
N THR A 34 16.94 15.32 4.95
CA THR A 34 17.67 16.57 4.69
C THR A 34 18.54 16.90 5.91
N GLU A 35 19.39 17.91 5.80
CA GLU A 35 20.24 18.37 6.91
C GLU A 35 19.43 18.75 8.18
N GLY A 36 18.17 19.14 8.01
CA GLY A 36 17.23 19.45 9.09
C GLY A 36 16.43 18.25 9.62
N GLY A 37 16.75 17.02 9.19
CA GLY A 37 16.03 15.81 9.58
C GLY A 37 15.12 15.26 8.47
N GLN A 38 14.09 14.51 8.84
CA GLN A 38 13.17 13.90 7.87
C GLN A 38 12.23 14.96 7.28
N ALA A 39 12.33 15.20 5.97
CA ALA A 39 11.36 15.99 5.22
C ALA A 39 10.20 15.10 4.74
N PRO A 40 8.96 15.35 5.18
CA PRO A 40 7.81 14.51 4.83
C PRO A 40 7.49 14.60 3.32
N GLY A 41 7.34 13.44 2.70
CA GLY A 41 6.89 13.31 1.32
C GLY A 41 5.40 13.65 1.16
N PRO A 42 4.88 13.73 -0.08
CA PRO A 42 3.47 14.01 -0.35
C PRO A 42 2.50 13.07 0.37
N PHE A 43 2.87 11.79 0.50
CA PHE A 43 2.04 10.81 1.21
C PHE A 43 1.97 11.06 2.71
N ALA A 44 3.12 11.31 3.35
CA ALA A 44 3.16 11.64 4.77
C ALA A 44 2.34 12.91 5.08
N LYS A 45 2.40 13.92 4.21
CA LYS A 45 1.58 15.14 4.33
C LYS A 45 0.08 14.83 4.24
N PHE A 46 -0.33 14.04 3.25
CA PHE A 46 -1.71 13.60 3.11
C PHE A 46 -2.21 12.88 4.38
N LEU A 47 -1.43 11.96 4.95
CA LEU A 47 -1.84 11.28 6.19
C LEU A 47 -2.05 12.26 7.35
N THR A 48 -1.14 13.21 7.52
CA THR A 48 -1.27 14.27 8.54
C THR A 48 -2.51 15.13 8.32
N GLU A 49 -2.77 15.58 7.09
CA GLU A 49 -3.97 16.35 6.74
C GLU A 49 -5.27 15.58 7.01
N GLN A 50 -5.23 14.25 6.86
CA GLN A 50 -6.35 13.36 7.12
C GLN A 50 -6.48 12.93 8.59
N GLY A 51 -5.60 13.40 9.48
CA GLY A 51 -5.57 13.00 10.88
C GLY A 51 -5.17 11.53 11.10
N ILE A 52 -4.51 10.91 10.12
CA ILE A 52 -4.09 9.51 10.16
C ILE A 52 -2.66 9.42 10.69
N ILE A 53 -2.44 8.55 11.68
CA ILE A 53 -1.11 8.35 12.28
C ILE A 53 -0.26 7.48 11.36
N ALA A 54 0.89 7.99 10.92
CA ALA A 54 1.88 7.21 10.19
C ALA A 54 2.82 6.47 11.16
N GLN A 55 2.97 5.16 10.99
CA GLN A 55 3.91 4.31 11.71
C GLN A 55 4.90 3.71 10.72
N TYR A 56 6.19 3.85 10.99
CA TYR A 56 7.23 3.38 10.09
C TYR A 56 8.01 2.23 10.72
N THR A 57 8.11 1.12 10.00
CA THR A 57 8.89 -0.03 10.46
C THR A 57 10.38 0.31 10.44
N MET A 58 11.12 -0.22 11.41
CA MET A 58 12.56 -0.03 11.47
C MET A 58 13.25 -0.95 10.45
N PRO A 59 14.29 -0.47 9.72
CA PRO A 59 15.09 -1.34 8.86
C PRO A 59 15.62 -2.55 9.65
N GLY A 60 15.44 -3.75 9.12
CA GLY A 60 15.85 -4.99 9.79
C GLY A 60 14.76 -5.68 10.63
N PHE A 61 13.54 -5.11 10.72
CA PHE A 61 12.39 -5.74 11.39
C PHE A 61 11.24 -6.05 10.40
N PRO A 62 11.45 -6.98 9.44
CA PRO A 62 10.46 -7.33 8.42
C PRO A 62 9.17 -7.92 9.02
N ASP A 63 9.22 -8.51 10.22
CA ASP A 63 8.06 -9.09 10.90
C ASP A 63 6.94 -8.07 11.15
N GLN A 64 7.28 -6.79 11.31
CA GLN A 64 6.29 -5.73 11.51
C GLN A 64 5.42 -5.46 10.27
N ASN A 65 5.93 -5.79 9.08
CA ASN A 65 5.22 -5.64 7.80
C ASN A 65 4.80 -6.99 7.20
N GLY A 66 5.13 -8.10 7.86
CA GLY A 66 4.98 -9.44 7.29
C GLY A 66 3.56 -9.81 6.86
N VAL A 67 2.53 -9.28 7.54
CA VAL A 67 1.12 -9.51 7.15
C VAL A 67 0.79 -8.79 5.84
N ALA A 68 1.19 -7.52 5.71
CA ALA A 68 0.95 -6.74 4.49
C ALA A 68 1.75 -7.32 3.31
N GLU A 69 3.01 -7.69 3.54
CA GLU A 69 3.85 -8.34 2.53
C GLU A 69 3.27 -9.69 2.08
N ARG A 70 2.80 -10.52 3.01
CA ARG A 70 2.17 -11.80 2.67
C ARG A 70 0.91 -11.61 1.84
N ARG A 71 0.05 -10.67 2.21
CA ARG A 71 -1.16 -10.36 1.41
C ARG A 71 -0.83 -9.78 0.05
N ASN A 72 0.18 -8.90 -0.03
CA ASN A 72 0.65 -8.36 -1.30
C ASN A 72 1.19 -9.46 -2.23
N ARG A 73 1.95 -10.43 -1.70
CA ARG A 73 2.40 -11.58 -2.50
C ARG A 73 1.22 -12.39 -3.02
N ILE A 74 0.27 -12.74 -2.16
CA ILE A 74 -0.93 -13.50 -2.55
C ILE A 74 -1.72 -12.77 -3.64
N LEU A 75 -1.93 -11.45 -3.50
CA LEU A 75 -2.57 -10.61 -4.52
C LEU A 75 -1.85 -10.66 -5.87
N LEU A 76 -0.53 -10.45 -5.86
CA LEU A 76 0.28 -10.44 -7.09
C LEU A 76 0.25 -11.81 -7.76
N ASP A 77 0.29 -12.89 -6.99
CA ASP A 77 0.22 -14.25 -7.52
C ASP A 77 -1.16 -14.54 -8.12
N MET A 78 -2.25 -14.12 -7.45
CA MET A 78 -3.61 -14.23 -8.02
C MET A 78 -3.74 -13.48 -9.35
N VAL A 79 -3.24 -12.25 -9.44
CA VAL A 79 -3.29 -11.47 -10.69
C VAL A 79 -2.46 -12.14 -11.79
N ARG A 80 -1.27 -12.64 -11.47
CA ARG A 80 -0.43 -13.38 -12.44
C ARG A 80 -1.16 -14.61 -12.96
N SER A 81 -1.76 -15.42 -12.08
CA SER A 81 -2.53 -16.60 -12.45
C SER A 81 -3.76 -16.24 -13.29
N MET A 82 -4.52 -15.21 -12.90
CA MET A 82 -5.68 -14.76 -13.65
C MET A 82 -5.30 -14.32 -15.07
N MET A 83 -4.30 -13.46 -15.22
CA MET A 83 -3.84 -13.04 -16.55
C MET A 83 -3.29 -14.20 -17.39
N ALA A 84 -2.53 -15.12 -16.79
CA ALA A 84 -2.00 -16.29 -17.49
C ALA A 84 -3.12 -17.21 -18.00
N SER A 85 -4.15 -17.44 -17.18
CA SER A 85 -5.30 -18.28 -17.54
C SER A 85 -6.20 -17.66 -18.62
N SER A 86 -6.30 -16.33 -18.65
CA SER A 86 -7.23 -15.58 -19.52
C SER A 86 -6.57 -14.99 -20.77
N LYS A 87 -5.25 -15.19 -20.95
CA LYS A 87 -4.43 -14.58 -22.02
C LYS A 87 -4.62 -13.05 -22.14
N LEU A 88 -4.97 -12.38 -21.03
CA LEU A 88 -5.23 -10.94 -21.05
C LEU A 88 -3.92 -10.17 -21.25
N PRO A 89 -3.95 -9.07 -22.03
CA PRO A 89 -2.79 -8.21 -22.19
C PRO A 89 -2.40 -7.57 -20.84
N LYS A 90 -1.09 -7.37 -20.65
CA LYS A 90 -0.52 -6.76 -19.42
C LYS A 90 -1.09 -5.36 -19.13
N SER A 91 -1.65 -4.68 -20.11
CA SER A 91 -2.33 -3.39 -19.94
C SER A 91 -3.50 -3.45 -18.96
N LEU A 92 -4.17 -4.62 -18.83
CA LEU A 92 -5.31 -4.82 -17.95
C LEU A 92 -4.92 -5.24 -16.52
N TRP A 93 -3.63 -5.16 -16.18
CA TRP A 93 -3.13 -5.53 -14.84
C TRP A 93 -3.86 -4.80 -13.71
N ILE A 94 -4.12 -3.49 -13.88
CA ILE A 94 -4.79 -2.66 -12.87
C ILE A 94 -6.26 -3.06 -12.70
N GLU A 95 -6.94 -3.39 -13.79
CA GLU A 95 -8.34 -3.82 -13.77
C GLU A 95 -8.48 -5.20 -13.14
N THR A 96 -7.55 -6.10 -13.46
CA THR A 96 -7.47 -7.43 -12.86
C THR A 96 -7.21 -7.34 -11.35
N LEU A 97 -6.33 -6.43 -10.91
CA LEU A 97 -6.10 -6.17 -9.49
C LEU A 97 -7.37 -5.74 -8.75
N LYS A 98 -8.21 -4.90 -9.36
CA LYS A 98 -9.47 -4.43 -8.75
C LYS A 98 -10.53 -5.52 -8.68
N SER A 99 -10.53 -6.47 -9.61
CA SER A 99 -11.49 -7.57 -9.62
C SER A 99 -11.10 -8.70 -8.66
N VAL A 100 -9.84 -8.78 -8.24
CA VAL A 100 -9.38 -9.75 -7.24
C VAL A 100 -9.98 -9.40 -5.87
N HIS A 101 -11.08 -10.07 -5.53
CA HIS A 101 -11.62 -10.05 -4.17
C HIS A 101 -10.84 -11.05 -3.30
N ILE A 102 -10.09 -10.54 -2.33
CA ILE A 102 -9.58 -11.38 -1.24
C ILE A 102 -10.68 -11.49 -0.19
N LYS A 103 -11.15 -12.71 0.10
CA LYS A 103 -12.01 -12.99 1.25
C LYS A 103 -11.24 -12.89 2.56
#